data_AF-A0A095Z641-F1
#
_entry.id   AF-A0A095Z641-F1
#
_cell.length_a   1.000
_cell.length_b   1.000
_cell.length_c   1.000
_cell.angle_alpha   90.00
_cell.angle_beta   90.00
_cell.angle_gamma   90.00
#
_symmetry.space_group_name_H-M   'P 1'
#
loop_
_entity.id
_entity.type
_entity.pdbx_description
1 polymer ?
#
loop_
_entity_poly.entity_id
_entity_poly.type
_entity_poly.pdbx_seq_one_letter_code
_entity_poly.pdbx_strand_id
1 'polypeptide(L)'
;MIVIDVIKELKALLIMIFCVLSVFFVRKADMTIFLAVISVFLFLTSLYIRANGLIISKNIFYILIASLNVFTMFFVIQYLIQGEITTELLEMVFAVFMGQDQTLFYIKWLFFLTSGLIILEKLGGGKSGR
;
A
#
# COMPACT_ATOMS: atom_id res chain seq x y z
N MET A 1 -29.45 4.60 -10.47
CA MET A 1 -28.41 5.34 -11.22
C MET A 1 -27.27 5.62 -10.26
N ILE A 2 -26.09 5.02 -10.47
CA ILE A 2 -24.91 5.29 -9.64
C ILE A 2 -24.44 6.69 -10.00
N VAL A 3 -24.58 7.65 -9.08
CA VAL A 3 -24.05 9.00 -9.28
C VAL A 3 -22.60 8.98 -8.84
N ILE A 4 -21.69 8.94 -9.80
CA ILE A 4 -20.24 8.98 -9.53
C ILE A 4 -19.84 10.44 -9.33
N ASP A 5 -19.35 10.77 -8.14
CA ASP A 5 -18.75 12.07 -7.88
C ASP A 5 -17.31 12.08 -8.43
N VAL A 6 -17.20 12.48 -9.70
CA VAL A 6 -15.94 12.47 -10.46
C VAL A 6 -14.83 13.26 -9.77
N ILE A 7 -15.18 14.37 -9.10
CA ILE A 7 -14.20 15.22 -8.42
C ILE A 7 -13.62 14.49 -7.21
N LYS A 8 -14.47 13.80 -6.44
CA LYS A 8 -14.00 13.06 -5.27
C LYS A 8 -13.20 11.82 -5.66
N GLU A 9 -13.60 11.12 -6.70
CA GLU A 9 -12.85 10.00 -7.28
C GLU A 9 -11.45 10.45 -7.73
N LEU A 10 -11.37 11.53 -8.52
CA LEU A 10 -10.10 12.06 -9.00
C LEU A 10 -9.16 12.44 -7.86
N LYS A 11 -9.66 13.07 -6.79
CA LYS A 11 -8.85 13.41 -5.60
C LYS A 11 -8.23 12.17 -4.96
N ALA A 12 -9.01 11.11 -4.77
CA ALA A 12 -8.51 9.87 -4.18
C ALA A 12 -7.45 9.20 -5.09
N LEU A 13 -7.69 9.20 -6.41
CA LEU A 13 -6.73 8.68 -7.40
C LEU A 13 -5.42 9.45 -7.41
N LEU A 14 -5.47 10.78 -7.36
CA LEU A 14 -4.27 11.61 -7.29
C LEU A 14 -3.44 11.32 -6.04
N ILE A 15 -4.09 11.13 -4.89
CA ILE A 15 -3.40 10.76 -3.65
C ILE A 15 -2.76 9.37 -3.78
N MET A 16 -3.46 8.39 -4.34
CA MET A 16 -2.90 7.05 -4.55
C MET A 16 -1.68 7.07 -5.48
N ILE A 17 -1.77 7.78 -6.61
CA ILE A 17 -0.66 7.97 -7.55
C ILE A 17 0.52 8.64 -6.86
N PHE A 18 0.25 9.70 -6.08
CA PHE A 18 1.27 10.36 -5.28
C PHE A 18 1.97 9.38 -4.33
N CYS A 19 1.22 8.54 -3.59
CA CYS A 19 1.80 7.58 -2.67
C CYS A 19 2.71 6.55 -3.36
N VAL A 20 2.36 6.11 -4.57
CA VAL A 20 3.18 5.15 -5.33
C VAL A 20 4.43 5.81 -5.90
N LEU A 21 4.28 6.99 -6.52
CA LEU A 21 5.39 7.63 -7.24
C LEU A 21 6.38 8.34 -6.30
N SER A 22 5.92 8.91 -5.18
CA SER A 22 6.77 9.68 -4.28
C SER A 22 7.90 8.86 -3.66
N VAL A 23 7.73 7.53 -3.54
CA VAL A 23 8.75 6.60 -3.04
C VAL A 23 10.05 6.71 -3.84
N PHE A 24 9.98 6.96 -5.16
CA PHE A 24 11.16 7.04 -6.03
C PHE A 24 11.98 8.32 -5.87
N PHE A 25 11.45 9.35 -5.20
CA PHE A 25 12.08 10.67 -5.08
C PHE A 25 12.70 10.93 -3.70
N VAL A 26 12.60 9.96 -2.78
CA VAL A 26 12.99 10.13 -1.37
C VAL A 26 14.44 9.73 -1.16
N ARG A 27 15.18 10.55 -0.42
CA ARG A 27 16.55 10.24 -0.01
C ARG A 27 16.53 9.12 1.04
N LYS A 28 17.52 8.22 0.99
CA LYS A 28 17.63 7.08 1.92
C LYS A 28 17.51 7.48 3.41
N ALA A 29 18.10 8.61 3.80
CA ALA A 29 18.06 9.12 5.18
C ALA A 29 16.63 9.48 5.66
N ASP A 30 15.75 9.88 4.73
CA ASP A 30 14.40 10.35 5.04
C ASP A 30 13.35 9.23 4.87
N MET A 31 13.77 8.02 4.48
CA MET A 31 12.88 6.92 4.06
C MET A 31 11.93 6.47 5.17
N THR A 32 12.41 6.38 6.43
CA THR A 32 11.56 5.99 7.57
C THR A 32 10.45 7.00 7.85
N ILE A 33 10.79 8.29 7.86
CA ILE A 33 9.81 9.38 8.09
C ILE A 33 8.82 9.40 6.94
N PHE A 34 9.31 9.27 5.72
CA PHE A 34 8.48 9.22 4.53
C PHE A 34 7.51 8.02 4.56
N LEU A 35 7.96 6.83 4.97
CA LEU A 35 7.10 5.65 5.10
C LEU A 35 5.97 5.87 6.13
N ALA A 36 6.27 6.54 7.24
CA ALA A 36 5.26 6.93 8.22
C ALA A 36 4.24 7.90 7.63
N VAL A 37 4.69 8.91 6.88
CA VAL A 37 3.81 9.86 6.18
C VAL A 37 2.91 9.13 5.17
N ILE A 38 3.48 8.29 4.30
CA ILE A 38 2.70 7.49 3.33
C ILE A 38 1.69 6.58 4.03
N SER A 39 2.04 6.01 5.18
CA SER A 39 1.10 5.20 5.97
C SER A 39 -0.13 6.00 6.40
N VAL A 40 0.07 7.24 6.85
CA VAL A 40 -1.03 8.16 7.20
C VAL A 40 -1.86 8.52 5.97
N PHE A 41 -1.23 8.85 4.84
CA PHE A 41 -1.94 9.18 3.61
C PHE A 41 -2.79 8.01 3.10
N LEU A 42 -2.26 6.78 3.09
CA LEU A 42 -3.01 5.59 2.68
C LEU A 42 -4.19 5.33 3.62
N PHE A 43 -4.00 5.49 4.93
CA PHE A 43 -5.06 5.34 5.91
C PHE A 43 -6.18 6.39 5.74
N LEU A 44 -5.82 7.66 5.60
CA LEU A 44 -6.78 8.74 5.36
C LEU A 44 -7.51 8.56 4.02
N THR A 45 -6.82 8.06 3.00
CA THR A 45 -7.41 7.77 1.69
C THR A 45 -8.45 6.65 1.79
N SER A 46 -8.16 5.57 2.52
CA SER A 46 -9.13 4.50 2.80
C SER A 46 -10.38 5.04 3.51
N LEU A 47 -10.21 5.84 4.57
CA LEU A 47 -11.34 6.46 5.26
C LEU A 47 -12.16 7.40 4.35
N TYR A 48 -11.49 8.20 3.53
CA TYR A 48 -12.12 9.12 2.59
C TYR A 48 -12.93 8.37 1.52
N ILE A 49 -12.37 7.29 0.95
CA ILE A 49 -13.04 6.42 -0.01
C ILE A 49 -14.32 5.84 0.61
N ARG A 50 -14.22 5.32 1.83
CA ARG A 50 -15.35 4.72 2.54
C ARG A 50 -16.42 5.75 2.89
N ALA A 51 -16.03 6.91 3.42
CA ALA A 51 -16.96 7.97 3.81
C ALA A 51 -17.75 8.54 2.63
N ASN A 52 -17.16 8.56 1.43
CA ASN A 52 -17.78 9.10 0.23
C ASN A 52 -18.37 8.03 -0.71
N GLY A 53 -18.26 6.74 -0.37
CA GLY A 53 -18.79 5.64 -1.19
C GLY A 53 -18.17 5.58 -2.59
N LEU A 54 -16.88 5.92 -2.72
CA LEU A 54 -16.19 5.96 -4.01
C LEU A 54 -15.99 4.53 -4.54
N ILE A 55 -16.46 4.24 -5.75
CA ILE A 55 -16.49 2.88 -6.29
C ILE A 55 -15.20 2.59 -7.05
N ILE A 56 -14.76 3.52 -7.89
CA ILE A 56 -13.59 3.33 -8.76
C ILE A 56 -12.33 3.33 -7.89
N SER A 57 -12.17 4.36 -7.06
CA SER A 57 -11.01 4.51 -6.16
C SER A 57 -10.90 3.36 -5.17
N LYS A 58 -12.02 2.83 -4.67
CA LYS A 58 -12.03 1.67 -3.78
C LYS A 58 -11.43 0.44 -4.43
N ASN A 59 -11.86 0.12 -5.65
CA ASN A 59 -11.35 -1.05 -6.37
C ASN A 59 -9.86 -0.91 -6.68
N ILE A 60 -9.43 0.27 -7.15
CA ILE A 60 -8.02 0.55 -7.44
C ILE A 60 -7.17 0.47 -6.16
N PHE A 61 -7.63 1.08 -5.07
CA PHE A 61 -6.96 1.04 -3.77
C PHE A 61 -6.75 -0.40 -3.31
N TYR A 62 -7.78 -1.25 -3.40
CA TYR A 62 -7.64 -2.66 -3.01
C TYR A 62 -6.69 -3.43 -3.88
N ILE A 63 -6.72 -3.24 -5.20
CA ILE A 63 -5.77 -3.90 -6.09
C ILE A 63 -4.35 -3.53 -5.70
N LEU A 64 -4.07 -2.24 -5.51
CA LEU A 64 -2.74 -1.76 -5.09
C LEU A 64 -2.30 -2.35 -3.76
N ILE A 65 -3.15 -2.27 -2.72
CA ILE A 65 -2.83 -2.75 -1.37
C ILE A 65 -2.66 -4.28 -1.35
N ALA A 66 -3.53 -5.03 -2.03
CA ALA A 66 -3.45 -6.48 -2.09
C ALA A 66 -2.23 -6.95 -2.87
N SER A 67 -1.93 -6.34 -4.03
CA SER A 67 -0.72 -6.65 -4.79
C SER A 67 0.55 -6.39 -3.96
N LEU A 68 0.64 -5.23 -3.30
CA LEU A 68 1.78 -4.90 -2.45
C LEU A 68 1.89 -5.87 -1.25
N ASN A 69 0.77 -6.26 -0.65
CA ASN A 69 0.75 -7.25 0.43
C ASN A 69 1.29 -8.62 -0.02
N VAL A 70 0.87 -9.09 -1.19
CA VAL A 70 1.35 -10.36 -1.76
C VAL A 70 2.85 -10.28 -2.06
N PHE A 71 3.33 -9.21 -2.68
CA PHE A 71 4.76 -9.04 -2.95
C PHE A 71 5.60 -8.97 -1.68
N THR A 72 5.14 -8.22 -0.66
CA THR A 72 5.84 -8.14 0.63
C THR A 72 5.85 -9.48 1.36
N MET A 73 4.77 -10.25 1.27
CA MET A 73 4.71 -11.62 1.81
C MET A 73 5.71 -12.55 1.13
N PHE A 74 5.75 -12.57 -0.21
CA PHE A 74 6.74 -13.36 -0.95
C PHE A 74 8.17 -12.98 -0.59
N PHE A 75 8.45 -11.68 -0.49
CA PHE A 75 9.77 -11.19 -0.06
C PHE A 75 10.14 -11.75 1.32
N VAL A 76 9.24 -11.61 2.31
CA VAL A 76 9.51 -12.07 3.68
C VAL A 76 9.72 -13.58 3.71
N ILE A 77 8.93 -14.36 2.98
CA ILE A 77 9.08 -15.82 2.90
C ILE A 77 10.44 -16.19 2.28
N GLN A 78 10.78 -15.60 1.15
CA GLN A 78 12.05 -15.89 0.46
C GLN A 78 13.25 -15.53 1.34
N TYR A 79 13.22 -14.35 1.96
CA TYR A 79 14.27 -13.91 2.87
C TYR A 79 14.43 -14.84 4.08
N LEU A 80 13.32 -15.35 4.65
CA LEU A 80 13.38 -16.28 5.79
C LEU A 80 13.90 -17.67 5.41
N ILE A 81 13.65 -18.14 4.19
CA ILE A 81 14.07 -19.49 3.74
C ILE A 81 15.49 -19.48 3.19
N GLN A 82 15.84 -18.49 2.37
CA GLN A 82 17.08 -18.47 1.59
C GLN A 82 18.13 -17.52 2.19
N GLY A 83 17.75 -16.60 3.09
CA GLY A 83 18.64 -15.56 3.62
C GLY A 83 18.92 -14.42 2.64
N GLU A 84 18.56 -14.59 1.36
CA GLU A 84 18.74 -13.63 0.27
C GLU A 84 17.52 -13.62 -0.65
N ILE A 85 17.44 -12.58 -1.48
CA ILE A 85 16.38 -12.44 -2.49
C ILE A 85 16.97 -12.89 -3.81
N THR A 86 16.40 -13.92 -4.42
CA THR A 86 16.89 -14.49 -5.69
C THR A 86 15.95 -14.20 -6.86
N THR A 87 14.82 -13.54 -6.61
CA THR A 87 13.80 -13.27 -7.63
C THR A 87 13.92 -11.85 -8.16
N GLU A 88 14.30 -11.71 -9.44
CA GLU A 88 14.45 -10.41 -10.12
C GLU A 88 13.21 -9.52 -10.01
N LEU A 89 12.00 -10.10 -10.05
CA LEU A 89 10.76 -9.36 -9.89
C LEU A 89 10.66 -8.70 -8.50
N LEU A 90 11.03 -9.41 -7.43
CA LEU A 90 10.99 -8.86 -6.07
C LEU A 90 12.07 -7.80 -5.87
N GLU A 91 13.26 -8.02 -6.45
CA GLU A 91 14.31 -7.00 -6.48
C GLU A 91 13.84 -5.73 -7.17
N MET A 92 13.16 -5.84 -8.31
CA MET A 92 12.63 -4.68 -9.04
C MET A 92 11.54 -3.96 -8.24
N VAL A 93 10.58 -4.70 -7.67
CA VAL A 93 9.45 -4.11 -6.91
C VAL A 93 9.94 -3.41 -5.65
N PHE A 94 10.94 -3.96 -4.96
CA PHE A 94 11.48 -3.41 -3.72
C PHE A 94 12.81 -2.67 -3.90
N ALA A 95 13.23 -2.37 -5.14
CA ALA A 95 14.53 -1.79 -5.45
C ALA A 95 14.85 -0.54 -4.62
N VAL A 96 13.84 0.30 -4.34
CA VAL A 96 13.99 1.52 -3.56
C VAL A 96 14.34 1.24 -2.09
N PHE A 97 13.90 0.09 -1.56
CA PHE A 97 14.19 -0.35 -0.20
C PHE A 97 15.44 -1.23 -0.12
N MET A 98 15.82 -1.91 -1.20
CA MET A 98 16.99 -2.79 -1.27
C MET A 98 18.30 -2.02 -1.07
N GLY A 99 19.26 -2.65 -0.39
CA GLY A 99 20.56 -2.02 -0.08
C GLY A 99 20.48 -0.89 0.93
N GLN A 100 19.40 -0.81 1.72
CA GLN A 100 19.33 0.00 2.93
C GLN A 100 19.53 -0.89 4.16
N ASP A 101 20.19 -0.38 5.19
CA ASP A 101 20.43 -1.13 6.44
C ASP A 101 19.12 -1.63 7.09
N GLN A 102 18.02 -0.92 6.81
CA GLN A 102 16.69 -1.21 7.36
C GLN A 102 15.73 -1.85 6.34
N THR A 103 16.23 -2.47 5.26
CA THR A 103 15.41 -3.10 4.20
C THR A 103 14.30 -4.00 4.78
N LEU A 104 14.67 -4.93 5.66
CA LEU A 104 13.72 -5.88 6.26
C LEU A 104 12.67 -5.16 7.13
N PHE A 105 13.06 -4.08 7.80
CA PHE A 105 12.15 -3.28 8.62
C PHE A 105 11.10 -2.59 7.74
N TYR A 106 11.51 -1.95 6.64
CA TYR A 106 10.58 -1.29 5.72
C TYR A 106 9.58 -2.27 5.07
N ILE A 107 10.05 -3.44 4.67
CA ILE A 107 9.19 -4.44 4.03
C ILE A 107 8.21 -5.04 5.04
N LYS A 108 8.65 -5.33 6.27
CA LYS A 108 7.75 -5.73 7.35
C LYS A 108 6.72 -4.64 7.66
N TRP A 109 7.13 -3.38 7.71
CA TRP A 109 6.22 -2.26 7.90
C TRP A 109 5.15 -2.22 6.81
N LEU A 110 5.54 -2.31 5.53
CA LEU A 110 4.60 -2.35 4.40
C LEU A 110 3.65 -3.56 4.51
N PHE A 111 4.15 -4.73 4.89
CA PHE A 111 3.33 -5.92 5.10
C PHE A 111 2.28 -5.70 6.19
N PHE A 112 2.67 -5.17 7.36
CA PHE A 112 1.72 -4.88 8.44
C PHE A 112 0.71 -3.79 8.07
N LEU A 113 1.16 -2.71 7.41
CA LEU A 113 0.29 -1.63 6.95
C LEU A 113 -0.77 -2.15 5.98
N THR A 114 -0.35 -2.85 4.94
CA THR A 114 -1.26 -3.38 3.91
C THR A 114 -2.20 -4.43 4.48
N SER A 115 -1.73 -5.32 5.36
CA SER A 115 -2.58 -6.29 6.07
C SER A 115 -3.63 -5.59 6.95
N GLY A 116 -3.21 -4.57 7.70
CA GLY A 116 -4.10 -3.76 8.54
C GLY A 116 -5.18 -3.05 7.74
N LEU A 117 -4.83 -2.45 6.60
CA LEU A 117 -5.78 -1.81 5.69
C LEU A 117 -6.78 -2.81 5.11
N ILE A 118 -6.34 -4.00 4.68
CA ILE A 118 -7.23 -5.06 4.19
C ILE A 118 -8.22 -5.50 5.28
N ILE A 119 -7.73 -5.70 6.51
CA ILE A 119 -8.57 -6.12 7.65
C ILE A 119 -9.59 -5.04 8.00
N LEU A 120 -9.16 -3.77 8.10
CA LEU A 120 -10.04 -2.65 8.42
C LEU A 120 -11.19 -2.53 7.44
N GLU A 121 -10.91 -2.79 6.17
CA GLU A 121 -11.89 -2.73 5.10
C GLU A 121 -12.89 -3.89 5.13
N LYS A 122 -12.44 -5.10 5.49
CA LYS A 122 -13.33 -6.24 5.74
C LYS A 122 -14.19 -6.03 6.99
N LEU A 123 -13.61 -5.53 8.09
CA LEU A 123 -14.35 -5.24 9.33
C LEU A 123 -15.34 -4.08 9.16
N GLY A 124 -15.00 -3.10 8.34
CA GLY A 124 -15.88 -1.98 7.99
C GLY A 124 -17.06 -2.35 7.08
N GLY A 125 -17.04 -3.55 6.49
CA GLY A 125 -18.02 -4.07 5.54
C GLY A 125 -19.03 -5.07 6.12
N GLY A 126 -19.27 -5.07 7.43
CA GLY A 126 -20.17 -5.99 8.16
C GLY A 126 -21.67 -5.94 7.80
N LYS A 127 -22.04 -5.55 6.57
CA LYS A 127 -23.39 -5.71 5.98
C LYS A 127 -23.34 -6.23 4.53
N SER A 128 -22.40 -7.12 4.21
CA SER A 128 -22.42 -7.86 2.94
C SER A 128 -22.50 -9.35 3.22
N GLY A 129 -23.67 -9.76 3.70
CA GLY A 129 -23.97 -11.13 4.11
C GLY A 129 -25.42 -11.24 4.58
N ARG A 130 -26.35 -10.72 3.78
CA ARG A 130 -27.79 -10.98 3.85
C ARG A 130 -28.49 -10.41 2.63
#